data_AF-A0A7S3B0W7-F1
#
_entry.id   AF-A0A7S3B0W7-F1
#
_cell.length_a   1.000
_cell.length_b   1.000
_cell.length_c   1.000
_cell.angle_alpha   90.00
_cell.angle_beta   90.00
_cell.angle_gamma   90.00
#
_symmetry.space_group_name_H-M   'P 1'
#
loop_
_entity.id
_entity.type
_entity.pdbx_description
1 polymer ?
#
loop_
_entity_poly.entity_id
_entity_poly.type
_entity_poly.pdbx_seq_one_letter_code
_entity_poly.pdbx_strand_id
1 'polypeptide(L)'
;NKGGYVLLSAPDAELVPGDDGFRLTQCGCRLSTIAYEAEQITTLQVERQQFEAIRARIFETRVELAEAYAEADVNKVGTLKQSLFASETARVTGVPINNKLLAVLVEGTSGPIDYAEFVKHFRLCMPSLEPLYPHREQMLHLMHYLDQEGSGSVRLRQFRTVCHTLRRVFGDRVPLCEKPTALLRSIGPVGEASLRDGYLSIADFAALFNVIDVRGDVLLKRNSIMLDRLGSKKRSLLRKLLQPRRSSSGGGSMLGTFGSWRQRTFSRKDEPVSTTKPCATQRNLLAGMPVP
;
A
#
# COMPACT_ATOMS: atom_id res chain seq x y z
N ASN A 1 -6.03 19.08 59.72
CA ASN A 1 -5.76 18.72 58.31
C ASN A 1 -6.23 19.82 57.36
N LYS A 2 -5.40 20.85 57.19
CA LYS A 2 -5.51 21.89 56.16
C LYS A 2 -4.08 22.13 55.66
N GLY A 3 -3.77 21.65 54.46
CA GLY A 3 -2.46 21.81 53.84
C GLY A 3 -2.36 23.20 53.21
N GLY A 4 -1.54 24.07 53.80
CA GLY A 4 -1.12 25.32 53.19
C GLY A 4 0.07 25.08 52.27
N TYR A 5 0.04 25.63 51.06
CA TYR A 5 1.22 25.74 50.21
C TYR A 5 1.90 27.07 50.48
N VAL A 6 3.20 26.96 50.78
CA VAL A 6 4.13 28.08 51.01
C VAL A 6 4.42 28.75 49.67
N LEU A 7 4.08 30.04 49.55
CA LEU A 7 4.60 30.92 48.51
C LEU A 7 6.09 31.18 48.79
N LEU A 8 6.97 30.63 47.97
CA LEU A 8 8.35 31.10 47.86
C LEU A 8 8.37 32.18 46.78
N SER A 9 8.31 33.43 47.23
CA SER A 9 8.57 34.61 46.40
C SER A 9 10.07 34.65 46.06
N ALA A 10 10.39 34.47 44.78
CA ALA A 10 11.70 34.85 44.25
C ALA A 10 11.62 36.28 43.69
N PRO A 11 12.66 37.12 43.86
CA PRO A 11 12.61 38.54 43.57
C PRO A 11 12.69 38.84 42.08
N ASP A 12 11.97 39.90 41.71
CA ASP A 12 12.04 40.72 40.50
C ASP A 12 13.18 40.39 39.53
N ALA A 13 12.91 39.45 38.61
CA ALA A 13 13.58 39.41 37.32
C ALA A 13 12.74 40.24 36.35
N GLU A 14 13.23 41.43 36.02
CA GLU A 14 12.70 42.24 34.92
C GLU A 14 12.61 41.37 33.65
N LEU A 15 11.39 41.06 33.25
CA LEU A 15 11.07 40.48 31.95
C LEU A 15 11.42 41.52 30.87
N VAL A 16 12.67 41.49 30.41
CA VAL A 16 13.02 42.04 29.10
C VAL A 16 12.12 41.30 28.09
N PRO A 17 11.27 42.00 27.30
CA PRO A 17 10.48 41.35 26.25
C PRO A 17 11.43 40.97 25.11
N GLY A 18 12.21 39.92 25.35
CA GLY A 18 12.95 39.20 24.35
C GLY A 18 11.96 38.52 23.42
N ASP A 19 12.19 38.73 22.13
CA ASP A 19 11.44 38.32 20.93
C ASP A 19 11.16 36.79 20.80
N ASP A 20 11.34 36.03 21.88
CA ASP A 20 11.21 34.57 21.97
C ASP A 20 9.78 34.11 22.29
N GLY A 21 8.98 34.94 22.96
CA GLY A 21 7.56 34.66 23.22
C GLY A 21 6.70 34.61 21.94
N PHE A 22 7.03 35.45 20.95
CA PHE A 22 6.39 35.45 19.62
C PHE A 22 6.83 34.24 18.78
N ARG A 23 8.06 33.76 18.97
CA ARG A 23 8.61 32.60 18.24
C ARG A 23 8.05 31.27 18.74
N LEU A 24 7.84 31.12 20.05
CA LEU A 24 7.24 29.91 20.62
C LEU A 24 5.76 29.77 20.24
N THR A 25 5.01 30.87 20.25
CA THR A 25 3.60 30.89 19.80
C THR A 25 3.47 30.64 18.29
N GLN A 26 4.34 31.23 17.47
CA GLN A 26 4.34 30.97 16.02
C GLN A 26 4.79 29.53 15.67
N CYS A 27 5.70 28.93 16.44
CA CYS A 27 6.04 27.51 16.30
C CYS A 27 4.89 26.60 16.78
N GLY A 28 4.20 26.95 17.86
CA GLY A 28 3.02 26.24 18.36
C GLY A 28 1.88 26.19 17.34
N CYS A 29 1.54 27.33 16.73
CA CYS A 29 0.51 27.40 15.68
C CYS A 29 0.87 26.57 14.42
N ARG A 30 2.15 26.49 14.08
CA ARG A 30 2.62 25.67 12.95
C ARG A 30 2.58 24.18 13.26
N LEU A 31 2.92 23.78 14.49
CA LEU A 31 2.85 22.39 14.94
C LEU A 31 1.39 21.91 15.07
N SER A 32 0.48 22.74 15.59
CA SER A 32 -0.95 22.40 15.65
C SER A 32 -1.57 22.25 14.25
N THR A 33 -1.19 23.11 13.30
CA THR A 33 -1.62 22.97 11.90
C THR A 33 -1.09 21.67 11.28
N ILE A 34 0.18 21.32 11.52
CA ILE A 34 0.76 20.07 11.02
C ILE A 34 0.09 18.84 11.65
N ALA A 35 -0.22 18.89 12.94
CA ALA A 35 -0.93 17.81 13.63
C ALA A 35 -2.33 17.60 13.06
N TYR A 36 -3.09 18.68 12.85
CA TYR A 36 -4.41 18.64 12.22
C TYR A 36 -4.34 18.10 10.78
N GLU A 37 -3.38 18.57 9.97
CA GLU A 37 -3.19 18.06 8.61
C GLU A 37 -2.79 16.57 8.60
N ALA A 38 -1.98 16.12 9.56
CA ALA A 38 -1.59 14.71 9.70
C ALA A 38 -2.80 13.83 10.05
N GLU A 39 -3.66 14.27 10.97
CA GLU A 39 -4.89 13.58 11.36
C GLU A 39 -5.89 13.46 10.19
N GLN A 40 -6.00 14.52 9.38
CA GLN A 40 -6.81 14.50 8.16
C GLN A 40 -6.28 13.47 7.15
N ILE A 41 -4.95 13.38 6.98
CA ILE A 41 -4.33 12.40 6.08
C ILE A 41 -4.60 10.97 6.57
N THR A 42 -4.42 10.70 7.86
CA THR A 42 -4.66 9.37 8.40
C THR A 42 -6.12 8.96 8.24
N THR A 43 -7.05 9.90 8.44
CA THR A 43 -8.49 9.65 8.24
C THR A 43 -8.80 9.30 6.79
N LEU A 44 -8.29 10.10 5.83
CA LEU A 44 -8.47 9.84 4.39
C LEU A 44 -7.85 8.51 3.94
N GLN A 45 -6.72 8.11 4.52
CA GLN A 45 -6.08 6.83 4.23
C GLN A 45 -6.93 5.65 4.71
N VAL A 46 -7.49 5.74 5.92
CA VAL A 46 -8.39 4.71 6.47
C VAL A 46 -9.64 4.58 5.60
N GLU A 47 -10.26 5.70 5.21
CA GLU A 47 -11.42 5.67 4.31
C GLU A 47 -11.06 5.02 2.97
N ARG A 48 -9.92 5.38 2.37
CA ARG A 48 -9.46 4.77 1.11
C ARG A 48 -9.29 3.25 1.23
N GLN A 49 -8.67 2.77 2.31
CA GLN A 49 -8.49 1.34 2.54
C GLN A 49 -9.83 0.61 2.69
N GLN A 50 -10.79 1.21 3.40
CA GLN A 50 -12.14 0.67 3.50
C GLN A 50 -12.81 0.58 2.13
N PHE A 51 -12.70 1.62 1.30
CA PHE A 51 -13.23 1.60 -0.05
C PHE A 51 -12.59 0.51 -0.93
N GLU A 52 -11.27 0.37 -0.88
CA GLU A 52 -10.56 -0.69 -1.63
C GLU A 52 -11.00 -2.09 -1.17
N ALA A 53 -11.18 -2.31 0.12
CA ALA A 53 -11.70 -3.57 0.66
C ALA A 53 -13.13 -3.87 0.18
N ILE A 54 -13.99 -2.85 0.12
CA ILE A 54 -15.36 -3.00 -0.38
C ILE A 54 -15.38 -3.32 -1.87
N ARG A 55 -14.55 -2.65 -2.67
CA ARG A 55 -14.40 -2.96 -4.10
C ARG A 55 -13.92 -4.39 -4.31
N ALA A 56 -12.93 -4.83 -3.55
CA ALA A 56 -12.47 -6.23 -3.57
C ALA A 56 -13.63 -7.18 -3.27
N ARG A 57 -14.41 -6.89 -2.23
CA ARG A 57 -15.54 -7.75 -1.83
C ARG A 57 -16.64 -7.81 -2.88
N ILE A 58 -17.00 -6.68 -3.48
CA ILE A 58 -17.96 -6.61 -4.59
C ILE A 58 -17.45 -7.41 -5.78
N PHE A 59 -16.16 -7.29 -6.11
CA PHE A 59 -15.57 -8.05 -7.20
C PHE A 59 -15.60 -9.57 -6.91
N GLU A 60 -15.23 -10.00 -5.70
CA GLU A 60 -15.28 -11.41 -5.28
C GLU A 60 -16.68 -12.02 -5.41
N THR A 61 -17.69 -11.25 -5.01
CA THR A 61 -19.09 -11.71 -4.94
C THR A 61 -19.91 -11.33 -6.17
N ARG A 62 -19.28 -10.82 -7.25
CA ARG A 62 -19.98 -10.20 -8.38
C ARG A 62 -21.03 -11.09 -9.06
N VAL A 63 -20.80 -12.40 -9.10
CA VAL A 63 -21.73 -13.39 -9.68
C VAL A 63 -22.96 -13.54 -8.79
N GLU A 64 -22.74 -13.83 -7.51
CA GLU A 64 -23.79 -13.94 -6.48
C GLU A 64 -24.58 -12.63 -6.36
N LEU A 65 -23.90 -11.50 -6.51
CA LEU A 65 -24.50 -10.17 -6.48
C LEU A 65 -25.42 -9.94 -7.69
N ALA A 66 -24.98 -10.33 -8.89
CA ALA A 66 -25.79 -10.23 -10.10
C ALA A 66 -27.06 -11.11 -10.01
N GLU A 67 -26.93 -12.32 -9.44
CA GLU A 67 -28.05 -13.22 -9.18
C GLU A 67 -29.02 -12.61 -8.15
N ALA A 68 -28.51 -12.13 -7.02
CA ALA A 68 -29.30 -11.48 -5.98
C ALA A 68 -30.08 -10.27 -6.50
N TYR A 69 -29.46 -9.43 -7.34
CA TYR A 69 -30.15 -8.30 -7.95
C TYR A 69 -31.23 -8.74 -8.94
N ALA A 70 -30.95 -9.76 -9.75
CA ALA A 70 -31.93 -10.30 -10.69
C ALA A 70 -33.14 -10.92 -9.96
N GLU A 71 -32.92 -11.56 -8.81
CA GLU A 71 -34.00 -12.07 -7.95
C GLU A 71 -34.83 -10.94 -7.32
N ALA A 72 -34.18 -9.89 -6.85
CA ALA A 72 -34.84 -8.72 -6.28
C ALA A 72 -35.60 -7.87 -7.32
N ASP A 73 -35.18 -7.91 -8.59
CA ASP A 73 -35.90 -7.26 -9.69
C ASP A 73 -37.05 -8.16 -10.20
N VAL A 74 -38.15 -8.15 -9.43
CA VAL A 74 -39.37 -8.92 -9.74
C VAL A 74 -39.92 -8.60 -11.13
N ASN A 75 -39.78 -7.36 -11.58
CA ASN A 75 -40.32 -6.88 -12.86
C ASN A 75 -39.34 -7.02 -14.02
N LYS A 76 -38.11 -7.48 -13.77
CA LYS A 76 -37.05 -7.65 -14.79
C LYS A 76 -36.79 -6.39 -15.62
N VAL A 77 -36.86 -5.22 -14.98
CA VAL A 77 -36.64 -3.92 -15.63
C VAL A 77 -35.15 -3.67 -15.87
N GLY A 78 -34.26 -4.42 -15.20
CA GLY A 78 -32.82 -4.23 -15.23
C GLY A 78 -32.34 -3.14 -14.26
N THR A 79 -33.21 -2.63 -13.38
CA THR A 79 -32.86 -1.57 -12.43
C THR A 79 -33.47 -1.81 -11.05
N LEU A 80 -32.77 -1.37 -10.00
CA LEU A 80 -33.24 -1.46 -8.62
C LEU A 80 -33.35 -0.09 -7.97
N LYS A 81 -34.34 0.07 -7.07
CA LYS A 81 -34.36 1.21 -6.16
C LYS A 81 -33.14 1.17 -5.24
N GLN A 82 -32.64 2.34 -4.87
CA GLN A 82 -31.44 2.51 -4.06
C GLN A 82 -31.46 1.74 -2.73
N SER A 83 -32.57 1.75 -2.02
CA SER A 83 -32.72 1.03 -0.75
C SER A 83 -32.61 -0.48 -0.94
N LEU A 84 -33.24 -1.01 -2.00
CA LEU A 84 -33.23 -2.43 -2.31
C LEU A 84 -31.84 -2.87 -2.80
N PHE A 85 -31.23 -2.07 -3.68
CA PHE A 85 -29.84 -2.25 -4.10
C PHE A 85 -28.90 -2.30 -2.89
N ALA A 86 -28.95 -1.31 -1.99
CA ALA A 86 -28.09 -1.27 -0.82
C ALA A 86 -28.29 -2.47 0.11
N SER A 87 -29.54 -2.91 0.29
CA SER A 87 -29.89 -4.09 1.08
C SER A 87 -29.30 -5.38 0.47
N GLU A 88 -29.49 -5.61 -0.82
CA GLU A 88 -28.95 -6.80 -1.49
C GLU A 88 -27.42 -6.80 -1.53
N THR A 89 -26.80 -5.64 -1.80
CA THR A 89 -25.34 -5.51 -1.72
C THR A 89 -24.84 -5.86 -0.34
N ALA A 90 -25.47 -5.34 0.72
CA ALA A 90 -25.05 -5.62 2.08
C ALA A 90 -25.22 -7.09 2.46
N ARG A 91 -26.32 -7.71 2.00
CA ARG A 91 -26.60 -9.13 2.24
C ARG A 91 -25.55 -10.04 1.61
N VAL A 92 -25.18 -9.80 0.35
CA VAL A 92 -24.24 -10.64 -0.40
C VAL A 92 -22.79 -10.36 0.01
N THR A 93 -22.39 -9.09 0.09
CA THR A 93 -21.01 -8.73 0.41
C THR A 93 -20.68 -8.91 1.90
N GLY A 94 -21.70 -8.87 2.77
CA GLY A 94 -21.55 -8.79 4.23
C GLY A 94 -21.13 -7.40 4.73
N VAL A 95 -21.10 -6.39 3.86
CA VAL A 95 -20.68 -5.03 4.19
C VAL A 95 -21.91 -4.11 4.31
N PRO A 96 -22.12 -3.43 5.44
CA PRO A 96 -23.21 -2.47 5.57
C PRO A 96 -23.07 -1.31 4.57
N ILE A 97 -24.09 -1.11 3.73
CA ILE A 97 -24.11 0.00 2.76
C ILE A 97 -24.93 1.16 3.32
N ASN A 98 -24.24 2.15 3.89
CA ASN A 98 -24.87 3.41 4.33
C ASN A 98 -25.00 4.41 3.17
N ASN A 99 -25.76 5.49 3.38
CA ASN A 99 -26.01 6.51 2.35
C ASN A 99 -24.73 7.17 1.80
N LYS A 100 -23.69 7.34 2.63
CA LYS A 100 -22.41 7.91 2.17
C LYS A 100 -21.72 6.96 1.20
N LEU A 101 -21.64 5.68 1.56
CA LEU A 101 -21.02 4.64 0.74
C LEU A 101 -21.82 4.42 -0.55
N LEU A 102 -23.14 4.40 -0.46
CA LEU A 102 -24.02 4.30 -1.61
C LEU A 102 -23.80 5.46 -2.59
N ALA A 103 -23.77 6.70 -2.10
CA ALA A 103 -23.52 7.88 -2.92
C ALA A 103 -22.18 7.81 -3.66
N VAL A 104 -21.16 7.20 -3.05
CA VAL A 104 -19.86 6.96 -3.69
C VAL A 104 -19.93 5.84 -4.74
N LEU A 105 -20.57 4.72 -4.43
CA LEU A 105 -20.67 3.55 -5.32
C LEU A 105 -21.51 3.81 -6.57
N VAL A 106 -22.53 4.66 -6.47
CA VAL A 106 -23.45 4.94 -7.60
C VAL A 106 -23.42 6.41 -8.05
N GLU A 107 -22.30 7.11 -7.78
CA GLU A 107 -21.99 8.47 -8.24
C GLU A 107 -23.11 9.50 -8.04
N GLY A 108 -23.80 9.43 -6.91
CA GLY A 108 -24.86 10.39 -6.58
C GLY A 108 -26.06 10.36 -7.53
N THR A 109 -26.26 9.27 -8.27
CA THR A 109 -27.53 9.03 -8.95
C THR A 109 -28.66 9.13 -7.93
N SER A 110 -29.72 9.88 -8.22
CA SER A 110 -30.94 9.96 -7.41
C SER A 110 -32.04 9.00 -7.90
N GLY A 111 -31.75 8.29 -8.99
CA GLY A 111 -32.67 7.38 -9.67
C GLY A 111 -32.44 5.90 -9.33
N PRO A 112 -33.18 5.01 -10.01
CA PRO A 112 -32.94 3.58 -9.95
C PRO A 112 -31.58 3.24 -10.57
N ILE A 113 -30.94 2.21 -10.02
CA ILE A 113 -29.58 1.80 -10.36
C ILE A 113 -29.66 0.65 -11.36
N ASP A 114 -29.03 0.81 -12.53
CA ASP A 114 -28.77 -0.30 -13.43
C ASP A 114 -27.72 -1.21 -12.81
N TYR A 115 -28.19 -2.37 -12.31
CA TYR A 115 -27.36 -3.28 -11.54
C TYR A 115 -26.46 -4.14 -12.44
N ALA A 116 -26.89 -4.44 -13.67
CA ALA A 116 -26.08 -5.21 -14.62
C ALA A 116 -24.87 -4.38 -15.06
N GLU A 117 -25.11 -3.10 -15.30
CA GLU A 117 -24.05 -2.15 -15.60
C GLU A 117 -23.18 -1.90 -14.36
N PHE A 118 -23.76 -1.71 -13.17
CA PHE A 118 -23.00 -1.56 -11.91
C PHE A 118 -21.93 -2.64 -11.73
N VAL A 119 -22.31 -3.92 -11.85
CA VAL A 119 -21.40 -5.06 -11.65
C VAL A 119 -20.24 -5.07 -12.65
N LYS A 120 -20.48 -4.64 -13.91
CA LYS A 120 -19.46 -4.61 -14.97
C LYS A 120 -18.33 -3.61 -14.73
N HIS A 121 -18.50 -2.65 -13.82
CA HIS A 121 -17.46 -1.65 -13.52
C HIS A 121 -16.32 -2.17 -12.66
N PHE A 122 -16.57 -3.22 -11.87
CA PHE A 122 -15.55 -3.78 -11.00
C PHE A 122 -14.69 -4.73 -11.82
N ARG A 123 -13.48 -4.30 -12.13
CA ARG A 123 -12.51 -5.07 -12.91
C ARG A 123 -11.16 -5.05 -12.21
N LEU A 124 -10.31 -6.02 -12.50
CA LEU A 124 -8.93 -5.97 -12.06
C LEU A 124 -8.14 -4.99 -12.92
N CYS A 125 -7.12 -4.35 -12.33
CA CYS A 125 -6.10 -3.60 -13.07
C CYS A 125 -5.54 -4.44 -14.23
N MET A 126 -5.30 -5.73 -13.99
CA MET A 126 -4.94 -6.71 -15.01
C MET A 126 -6.01 -7.81 -15.12
N PRO A 127 -6.92 -7.72 -16.09
CA PRO A 127 -7.98 -8.73 -16.29
C PRO A 127 -7.44 -10.14 -16.53
N SER A 128 -6.24 -10.26 -17.13
CA SER A 128 -5.58 -11.55 -17.36
C SER A 128 -5.27 -12.31 -16.07
N LEU A 129 -5.26 -11.64 -14.90
CA LEU A 129 -5.02 -12.25 -13.60
C LEU A 129 -6.28 -12.74 -12.88
N GLU A 130 -7.47 -12.54 -13.47
CA GLU A 130 -8.74 -12.93 -12.86
C GLU A 130 -8.79 -14.40 -12.39
N PRO A 131 -8.26 -15.39 -13.14
CA PRO A 131 -8.20 -16.78 -12.67
C PRO A 131 -7.36 -17.00 -11.40
N LEU A 132 -6.38 -16.12 -11.14
CA LEU A 132 -5.53 -16.20 -9.94
C LEU A 132 -6.06 -15.38 -8.76
N TYR A 133 -7.04 -14.49 -8.99
CA TYR A 133 -7.54 -13.58 -7.97
C TYR A 133 -8.03 -14.25 -6.67
N PRO A 134 -8.74 -15.41 -6.71
CA PRO A 134 -9.13 -16.12 -5.49
C PRO A 134 -7.94 -16.61 -4.65
N HIS A 135 -6.76 -16.72 -5.27
CA HIS A 135 -5.54 -17.24 -4.67
C HIS A 135 -4.47 -16.15 -4.44
N ARG A 136 -4.85 -14.87 -4.61
CA ARG A 136 -3.92 -13.73 -4.54
C ARG A 136 -3.21 -13.64 -3.20
N GLU A 137 -3.93 -13.83 -2.09
CA GLU A 137 -3.38 -13.67 -0.73
C GLU A 137 -2.36 -14.77 -0.44
N GLN A 138 -2.65 -16.00 -0.84
CA GLN A 138 -1.72 -17.13 -0.70
C GLN A 138 -0.47 -16.91 -1.57
N MET A 139 -0.65 -16.37 -2.77
CA MET A 139 0.46 -16.04 -3.66
C MET A 139 1.37 -14.96 -3.06
N LEU A 140 0.78 -13.85 -2.61
CA LEU A 140 1.52 -12.75 -1.99
C LEU A 140 2.20 -13.20 -0.68
N HIS A 141 1.52 -14.00 0.13
CA HIS A 141 2.10 -14.56 1.35
C HIS A 141 3.32 -15.43 1.07
N LEU A 142 3.25 -16.30 0.06
CA LEU A 142 4.40 -17.11 -0.36
C LEU A 142 5.55 -16.25 -0.91
N MET A 143 5.26 -15.16 -1.62
CA MET A 143 6.28 -14.22 -2.09
C MET A 143 6.99 -13.54 -0.91
N HIS A 144 6.23 -13.03 0.06
CA HIS A 144 6.79 -12.43 1.28
C HIS A 144 7.59 -13.45 2.12
N TYR A 145 7.12 -14.70 2.21
CA TYR A 145 7.84 -15.76 2.91
C TYR A 145 9.21 -16.06 2.28
N LEU A 146 9.31 -15.99 0.94
CA LEU A 146 10.57 -16.21 0.21
C LEU A 146 11.49 -14.99 0.19
N ASP A 147 10.96 -13.78 0.43
CA ASP A 147 11.73 -12.55 0.61
C ASP A 147 12.26 -12.43 2.06
N GLN A 148 13.09 -13.39 2.45
CA GLN A 148 13.67 -13.45 3.81
C GLN A 148 14.52 -12.23 4.16
N GLU A 149 15.06 -11.54 3.14
CA GLU A 149 15.88 -10.33 3.28
C GLU A 149 15.02 -9.07 3.45
N GLY A 150 13.69 -9.16 3.29
CA GLY A 150 12.79 -8.02 3.39
C GLY A 150 13.04 -6.96 2.31
N SER A 151 13.51 -7.37 1.15
CA SER A 151 13.85 -6.48 0.04
C SER A 151 12.61 -5.85 -0.62
N GLY A 152 11.43 -6.41 -0.37
CA GLY A 152 10.20 -6.09 -1.09
C GLY A 152 10.13 -6.72 -2.48
N SER A 153 11.04 -7.65 -2.80
CA SER A 153 11.14 -8.28 -4.12
C SER A 153 11.50 -9.76 -4.02
N VAL A 154 11.16 -10.52 -5.06
CA VAL A 154 11.57 -11.93 -5.18
C VAL A 154 12.31 -12.16 -6.49
N ARG A 155 13.32 -13.03 -6.45
CA ARG A 155 14.02 -13.50 -7.66
C ARG A 155 13.05 -14.30 -8.53
N LEU A 156 13.25 -14.29 -9.85
CA LEU A 156 12.42 -15.10 -10.77
C LEU A 156 12.39 -16.59 -10.42
N ARG A 157 13.49 -17.14 -9.87
CA ARG A 157 13.53 -18.53 -9.38
C ARG A 157 12.58 -18.76 -8.21
N GLN A 158 12.53 -17.82 -7.26
CA GLN A 158 11.60 -17.88 -6.13
C GLN A 158 10.16 -17.74 -6.60
N PHE A 159 9.88 -16.81 -7.52
CA PHE A 159 8.55 -16.66 -8.13
C PHE A 159 8.07 -17.96 -8.82
N ARG A 160 8.97 -18.66 -9.53
CA ARG A 160 8.65 -19.99 -10.09
C ARG A 160 8.30 -21.00 -8.99
N THR A 161 9.03 -21.00 -7.88
CA THR A 161 8.70 -21.84 -6.70
C THR A 161 7.31 -21.51 -6.15
N VAL A 162 6.92 -20.23 -6.08
CA VAL A 162 5.56 -19.83 -5.67
C VAL A 162 4.53 -20.45 -6.61
N CYS A 163 4.69 -20.27 -7.93
CA CYS A 163 3.75 -20.82 -8.91
C CYS A 163 3.66 -22.36 -8.84
N HIS A 164 4.79 -23.05 -8.72
CA HIS A 164 4.81 -24.51 -8.55
C HIS A 164 4.13 -24.95 -7.26
N THR A 165 4.32 -24.21 -6.16
CA THR A 165 3.69 -24.50 -4.87
C THR A 165 2.18 -24.32 -4.95
N LEU A 166 1.71 -23.21 -5.54
CA LEU A 166 0.28 -22.99 -5.76
C LEU A 166 -0.33 -24.07 -6.64
N ARG A 167 0.32 -24.44 -7.75
CA ARG A 167 -0.17 -25.50 -8.63
C ARG A 167 -0.23 -26.86 -7.93
N ARG A 168 0.74 -27.16 -7.06
CA ARG A 168 0.74 -28.40 -6.27
C ARG A 168 -0.45 -28.47 -5.30
N VAL A 169 -0.85 -27.33 -4.73
CA VAL A 169 -1.93 -27.26 -3.71
C VAL A 169 -3.31 -27.12 -4.35
N PHE A 170 -3.44 -26.28 -5.37
CA PHE A 170 -4.72 -25.88 -5.97
C PHE A 170 -5.01 -26.53 -7.33
N GLY A 171 -4.03 -27.23 -7.92
CA GLY A 171 -4.18 -27.93 -9.19
C GLY A 171 -4.60 -27.01 -10.33
N ASP A 172 -5.67 -27.41 -11.02
CA ASP A 172 -6.19 -26.70 -12.20
C ASP A 172 -6.91 -25.38 -11.87
N ARG A 173 -7.11 -25.06 -10.57
CA ARG A 173 -7.68 -23.78 -10.14
C ARG A 173 -6.73 -22.60 -10.30
N VAL A 174 -5.44 -22.85 -10.55
CA VAL A 174 -4.41 -21.81 -10.79
C VAL A 174 -3.75 -22.01 -12.17
N PRO A 175 -4.51 -21.97 -13.27
CA PRO A 175 -4.01 -22.37 -14.59
C PRO A 175 -2.84 -21.50 -15.07
N LEU A 176 -2.80 -20.24 -14.65
CA LEU A 176 -1.74 -19.29 -15.01
C LEU A 176 -0.38 -19.64 -14.37
N CYS A 177 -0.36 -20.40 -13.27
CA CYS A 177 0.87 -20.85 -12.63
C CYS A 177 1.56 -22.01 -13.37
N GLU A 178 0.94 -22.58 -14.40
CA GLU A 178 1.55 -23.63 -15.23
C GLU A 178 2.82 -23.15 -15.93
N LYS A 179 2.80 -21.93 -16.47
CA LYS A 179 3.91 -21.31 -17.19
C LYS A 179 4.23 -19.96 -16.54
N PRO A 180 5.04 -19.93 -15.45
CA PRO A 180 5.33 -18.69 -14.72
C PRO A 180 5.90 -17.58 -15.60
N THR A 181 6.72 -17.92 -16.59
CA THR A 181 7.26 -16.94 -17.54
C THR A 181 6.19 -16.39 -18.49
N ALA A 182 5.20 -17.21 -18.91
CA ALA A 182 4.09 -16.72 -19.72
C ALA A 182 3.16 -15.80 -18.90
N LEU A 183 2.92 -16.14 -17.63
CA LEU A 183 2.21 -15.28 -16.68
C LEU A 183 2.87 -13.90 -16.57
N LEU A 184 4.20 -13.85 -16.40
CA LEU A 184 4.91 -12.57 -16.35
C LEU A 184 4.78 -11.76 -17.65
N ARG A 185 4.77 -12.41 -18.82
CA ARG A 185 4.51 -11.67 -20.07
C ARG A 185 3.07 -11.15 -20.16
N SER A 186 2.09 -11.90 -19.65
CA SER A 186 0.68 -11.50 -19.68
C SER A 186 0.31 -10.33 -18.77
N ILE A 187 1.20 -9.95 -17.83
CA ILE A 187 1.02 -8.77 -16.97
C ILE A 187 1.70 -7.51 -17.52
N GLY A 188 2.21 -7.57 -18.76
CA GLY A 188 2.67 -6.39 -19.49
C GLY A 188 3.99 -5.81 -18.97
N PRO A 189 4.13 -4.47 -18.91
CA PRO A 189 5.42 -3.82 -18.64
C PRO A 189 6.10 -4.25 -17.34
N VAL A 190 5.33 -4.49 -16.27
CA VAL A 190 5.86 -4.94 -14.97
C VAL A 190 6.56 -6.28 -15.12
N GLY A 191 5.91 -7.26 -15.76
CA GLY A 191 6.49 -8.58 -15.90
C GLY A 191 7.61 -8.65 -16.94
N GLU A 192 7.55 -7.86 -18.02
CA GLU A 192 8.67 -7.74 -18.97
C GLU A 192 9.91 -7.13 -18.30
N ALA A 193 9.72 -6.11 -17.45
CA ALA A 193 10.81 -5.57 -16.64
C ALA A 193 11.38 -6.64 -15.70
N SER A 194 10.53 -7.39 -15.00
CA SER A 194 10.99 -8.47 -14.11
C SER A 194 11.74 -9.59 -14.83
N LEU A 195 11.34 -9.93 -16.06
CA LEU A 195 12.04 -10.92 -16.88
C LEU A 195 13.44 -10.46 -17.28
N ARG A 196 13.59 -9.17 -17.60
CA ARG A 196 14.88 -8.56 -17.95
C ARG A 196 15.78 -8.39 -16.73
N ASP A 197 15.21 -7.89 -15.63
CA ASP A 197 15.98 -7.45 -14.46
C ASP A 197 16.23 -8.61 -13.48
N GLY A 198 15.48 -9.72 -13.59
CA GLY A 198 15.67 -10.94 -12.79
C GLY A 198 14.96 -10.95 -11.44
N TYR A 199 14.24 -9.88 -11.12
CA TYR A 199 13.51 -9.69 -9.86
C TYR A 199 12.10 -9.17 -10.13
N LEU A 200 11.15 -9.57 -9.29
CA LEU A 200 9.77 -9.10 -9.29
C LEU A 200 9.48 -8.39 -7.98
N SER A 201 9.10 -7.11 -8.07
CA SER A 201 8.62 -6.32 -6.94
C SER A 201 7.27 -6.87 -6.45
N ILE A 202 7.19 -7.19 -5.16
CA ILE A 202 5.97 -7.75 -4.57
C ILE A 202 4.86 -6.69 -4.58
N ALA A 203 5.20 -5.43 -4.29
CA ALA A 203 4.25 -4.33 -4.28
C ALA A 203 3.68 -4.05 -5.68
N ASP A 204 4.53 -4.02 -6.70
CA ASP A 204 4.07 -3.78 -8.08
C ASP A 204 3.21 -4.94 -8.58
N PHE A 205 3.58 -6.17 -8.21
CA PHE A 205 2.79 -7.36 -8.56
C PHE A 205 1.43 -7.37 -7.83
N ALA A 206 1.40 -7.04 -6.54
CA ALA A 206 0.15 -6.93 -5.76
C ALA A 206 -0.80 -5.89 -6.35
N ALA A 207 -0.25 -4.75 -6.81
CA ALA A 207 -1.04 -3.68 -7.42
C ALA A 207 -1.79 -4.11 -8.69
N LEU A 208 -1.34 -5.18 -9.38
CA LEU A 208 -2.03 -5.73 -10.55
C LEU A 208 -3.35 -6.42 -10.21
N PHE A 209 -3.51 -6.86 -8.96
CA PHE A 209 -4.76 -7.42 -8.44
C PHE A 209 -5.69 -6.36 -7.87
N ASN A 210 -5.33 -5.08 -7.88
CA ASN A 210 -6.24 -4.05 -7.41
C ASN A 210 -7.51 -4.03 -8.26
N VAL A 211 -8.66 -3.91 -7.59
CA VAL A 211 -9.95 -3.75 -8.25
C VAL A 211 -10.14 -2.27 -8.56
N ILE A 212 -10.23 -1.98 -9.84
CA ILE A 212 -10.61 -0.68 -10.35
C ILE A 212 -12.13 -0.60 -10.49
N ASP A 213 -12.64 0.58 -10.17
CA ASP A 213 -14.00 1.00 -10.48
C ASP A 213 -13.89 2.00 -11.62
N VAL A 214 -14.33 1.60 -12.81
CA VAL A 214 -14.18 2.38 -14.04
C VAL A 214 -15.00 3.69 -13.99
N ARG A 215 -15.99 3.80 -13.10
CA ARG A 215 -16.75 5.04 -12.85
C ARG A 215 -16.07 5.90 -11.78
N GLY A 216 -15.81 5.31 -10.60
CA GLY A 216 -15.39 6.00 -9.39
C GLY A 216 -13.93 6.46 -9.29
N ASP A 217 -13.20 6.58 -10.39
CA ASP A 217 -11.81 7.09 -10.39
C ASP A 217 -11.74 8.61 -10.11
N VAL A 218 -12.89 9.28 -10.04
CA VAL A 218 -13.03 10.71 -9.70
C VAL A 218 -12.72 10.99 -8.22
N LEU A 219 -13.13 10.11 -7.30
CA LEU A 219 -12.89 10.29 -5.86
C LEU A 219 -11.44 9.98 -5.47
N LEU A 220 -10.84 8.95 -6.08
CA LEU A 220 -9.42 8.68 -5.92
C LEU A 220 -8.55 9.77 -6.54
N LYS A 221 -8.92 10.34 -7.70
CA LYS A 221 -8.25 11.54 -8.25
C LYS A 221 -8.33 12.72 -7.30
N ARG A 222 -9.49 13.00 -6.70
CA ARG A 222 -9.65 14.12 -5.75
C ARG A 222 -8.83 13.91 -4.46
N ASN A 223 -8.79 12.68 -3.94
CA ASN A 223 -8.00 12.32 -2.77
C ASN A 223 -6.50 12.25 -3.07
N SER A 224 -6.08 11.76 -4.24
CA SER A 224 -4.70 11.83 -4.74
C SER A 224 -4.24 13.28 -4.83
N ILE A 225 -5.04 14.17 -5.43
CA ILE A 225 -4.70 15.59 -5.53
C ILE A 225 -4.55 16.23 -4.14
N MET A 226 -5.39 15.88 -3.16
CA MET A 226 -5.22 16.35 -1.78
C MET A 226 -3.97 15.77 -1.13
N LEU A 227 -3.72 14.46 -1.23
CA LEU A 227 -2.55 13.79 -0.65
C LEU A 227 -1.24 14.30 -1.28
N ASP A 228 -1.22 14.57 -2.59
CA ASP A 228 -0.06 15.12 -3.31
C ASP A 228 0.19 16.59 -2.94
N ARG A 229 -0.87 17.39 -2.79
CA ARG A 229 -0.77 18.77 -2.28
C ARG A 229 -0.28 18.82 -0.84
N LEU A 230 -0.71 17.87 0.00
CA LEU A 230 -0.27 17.78 1.40
C LEU A 230 1.16 17.23 1.50
N GLY A 231 1.53 16.22 0.71
CA GLY A 231 2.87 15.66 0.65
C GLY A 231 3.92 16.66 0.11
N SER A 232 3.54 17.50 -0.85
CA SER A 232 4.39 18.60 -1.34
C SER A 232 4.54 19.72 -0.31
N LYS A 233 3.47 20.11 0.39
CA LYS A 233 3.52 21.05 1.52
C LYS A 233 4.38 20.55 2.68
N LYS A 234 4.24 19.28 3.08
CA LYS A 234 5.04 18.66 4.15
C LYS A 234 6.53 18.63 3.79
N ARG A 235 6.87 18.26 2.55
CA ARG A 235 8.26 18.30 2.04
C ARG A 235 8.83 19.72 1.96
N SER A 236 7.99 20.71 1.65
CA SER A 236 8.35 22.13 1.65
C SER A 236 8.56 22.67 3.07
N LEU A 237 7.70 22.31 4.02
CA LEU A 237 7.81 22.68 5.43
C LEU A 237 9.02 22.04 6.10
N LEU A 238 9.25 20.74 5.89
CA LEU A 238 10.46 20.04 6.36
C LEU A 238 11.71 20.68 5.77
N ARG A 239 11.73 21.02 4.46
CA ARG A 239 12.84 21.77 3.87
C ARG A 239 13.04 23.14 4.53
N LYS A 240 11.97 23.88 4.83
CA LYS A 240 12.06 25.19 5.50
C LYS A 240 12.51 25.10 6.95
N LEU A 241 12.22 24.00 7.65
CA LEU A 241 12.62 23.76 9.03
C LEU A 241 14.05 23.19 9.12
N LEU A 242 14.49 22.43 8.12
CA LEU A 242 15.81 21.83 8.04
C LEU A 242 16.84 22.67 7.26
N GLN A 243 16.43 23.81 6.69
CA GLN A 243 17.37 24.75 6.08
C GLN A 243 18.21 25.41 7.19
N PRO A 244 19.54 25.27 7.18
CA PRO A 244 20.38 26.10 8.03
C PRO A 244 20.14 27.54 7.63
N ARG A 245 19.64 28.37 8.57
CA ARG A 245 19.48 29.80 8.32
C ARG A 245 20.86 30.34 7.96
N ARG A 246 21.03 30.77 6.70
CA ARG A 246 22.07 31.74 6.36
C ARG A 246 21.79 32.96 7.23
N SER A 247 22.57 33.12 8.29
CA SER A 247 22.69 34.38 8.99
C SER A 247 23.01 35.43 7.93
N SER A 248 22.08 36.35 7.70
CA SER A 248 22.37 37.59 7.01
C SER A 248 23.43 38.31 7.84
N SER A 249 24.69 38.11 7.47
CA SER A 249 25.83 38.77 8.06
C SER A 249 25.73 40.27 7.78
N GLY A 250 25.26 41.02 8.77
CA GLY A 250 25.82 42.35 9.02
C GLY A 250 27.29 42.17 9.39
N GLY A 251 28.14 42.97 8.76
CA GLY A 251 29.59 42.79 8.70
C GLY A 251 30.29 42.75 10.06
N GLY A 252 31.41 42.03 10.06
CA GLY A 252 32.35 41.93 11.17
C GLY A 252 33.47 40.98 10.79
N SER A 253 34.46 41.48 10.05
CA SER A 253 35.72 40.79 9.79
C SER A 253 36.49 40.65 11.10
N MET A 254 37.00 39.44 11.41
CA MET A 254 38.41 39.16 11.74
C MET A 254 38.59 37.73 12.27
N LEU A 255 39.57 37.04 11.64
CA LEU A 255 40.43 35.98 12.18
C LEU A 255 39.85 34.58 12.45
N GLY A 256 40.57 33.57 11.96
CA GLY A 256 40.61 32.24 12.57
C GLY A 256 40.39 31.06 11.63
N THR A 257 41.48 30.64 10.99
CA THR A 257 41.97 29.27 10.69
C THR A 257 41.11 28.01 10.96
N PHE A 258 41.48 26.95 10.24
CA PHE A 258 41.04 25.52 10.30
C PHE A 258 39.91 25.12 9.34
N GLY A 259 40.01 24.06 8.53
CA GLY A 259 41.07 23.12 8.24
C GLY A 259 40.56 22.16 7.16
N SER A 260 41.37 21.95 6.12
CA SER A 260 41.13 21.00 5.03
C SER A 260 41.05 19.57 5.56
N TRP A 261 39.99 18.83 5.24
CA TRP A 261 39.99 17.36 5.28
C TRP A 261 39.53 16.80 3.92
N ARG A 262 40.53 16.44 3.11
CA ARG A 262 40.41 15.51 2.00
C ARG A 262 40.43 14.07 2.54
N GLN A 263 39.55 13.25 1.94
CA GLN A 263 39.66 11.83 1.60
C GLN A 263 39.99 10.79 2.68
N ARG A 264 39.14 9.75 2.74
CA ARG A 264 39.62 8.37 2.82
C ARG A 264 38.76 7.46 1.95
N THR A 265 39.28 7.17 0.76
CA THR A 265 39.03 5.94 0.01
C THR A 265 39.73 4.80 0.74
N PHE A 266 39.04 3.67 0.94
CA PHE A 266 39.64 2.44 1.44
C PHE A 266 39.76 1.45 0.29
N SER A 267 40.98 0.96 0.06
CA SER A 267 41.33 -0.06 -0.92
C SER A 267 42.46 -0.91 -0.35
N ARG A 268 42.21 -2.22 -0.19
CA ARG A 268 43.17 -3.35 -0.07
C ARG A 268 42.31 -4.63 0.00
N LYS A 269 42.29 -5.53 -1.00
CA LYS A 269 43.31 -6.50 -1.45
C LYS A 269 43.94 -7.26 -0.27
N ASP A 270 43.54 -8.52 -0.06
CA ASP A 270 44.28 -9.72 -0.52
C ASP A 270 43.51 -11.01 -0.18
N GLU A 271 43.45 -11.93 -1.16
CA GLU A 271 43.05 -13.34 -0.99
C GLU A 271 44.17 -14.13 -0.28
N PRO A 272 43.89 -15.35 0.23
CA PRO A 272 44.31 -16.50 -0.58
C PRO A 272 43.34 -17.69 -0.62
N VAL A 273 43.53 -18.44 -1.70
CA VAL A 273 42.94 -19.71 -2.13
C VAL A 273 43.31 -20.91 -1.24
N SER A 274 42.36 -21.83 -1.02
CA SER A 274 42.60 -23.29 -0.85
C SER A 274 41.27 -24.05 -0.98
N THR A 275 40.92 -24.60 -2.14
CA THR A 275 41.08 -26.02 -2.54
C THR A 275 40.76 -27.07 -1.47
N THR A 276 39.62 -27.74 -1.60
CA THR A 276 39.48 -29.21 -1.54
C THR A 276 38.07 -29.62 -2.00
N LYS A 277 38.00 -30.49 -3.02
CA LYS A 277 36.84 -31.32 -3.38
C LYS A 277 37.10 -32.77 -2.89
N PRO A 278 36.28 -33.76 -3.26
CA PRO A 278 35.10 -34.24 -2.58
C PRO A 278 35.30 -35.66 -2.01
N CYS A 279 34.40 -36.14 -1.16
CA CYS A 279 34.33 -37.58 -0.86
C CYS A 279 32.94 -38.11 -1.22
N ALA A 280 32.95 -39.22 -1.95
CA ALA A 280 31.81 -39.91 -2.49
C ALA A 280 31.51 -41.18 -1.68
N THR A 281 30.29 -41.67 -1.84
CA THR A 281 29.86 -43.09 -1.83
C THR A 281 29.50 -43.73 -0.49
N GLN A 282 28.22 -44.10 -0.33
CA GLN A 282 27.69 -45.48 -0.33
C GLN A 282 26.18 -45.42 0.05
N ARG A 283 25.21 -45.90 -0.75
CA ARG A 283 24.82 -47.24 -1.25
C ARG A 283 23.64 -47.85 -0.44
N ASN A 284 22.48 -47.92 -1.10
CA ASN A 284 21.44 -48.97 -1.18
C ASN A 284 20.79 -49.63 0.06
N LEU A 285 19.49 -49.97 -0.16
CA LEU A 285 18.61 -51.03 0.39
C LEU A 285 17.34 -50.41 1.03
N LEU A 286 16.05 -50.73 0.71
CA LEU A 286 15.29 -51.83 0.11
C LEU A 286 14.00 -51.23 -0.55
N ALA A 287 13.47 -51.63 -1.71
CA ALA A 287 12.75 -52.86 -2.09
C ALA A 287 11.39 -53.11 -1.39
N GLY A 288 10.30 -53.18 -2.19
CA GLY A 288 9.05 -53.93 -1.95
C GLY A 288 7.81 -53.12 -1.51
N MET A 289 6.82 -52.84 -2.38
CA MET A 289 5.65 -53.67 -2.77
C MET A 289 4.31 -53.08 -2.19
N PRO A 290 3.11 -53.48 -2.70
CA PRO A 290 2.02 -52.55 -3.08
C PRO A 290 0.79 -52.51 -2.14
N VAL A 291 -0.05 -51.48 -2.37
CA VAL A 291 -1.54 -51.40 -2.48
C VAL A 291 -2.41 -52.29 -1.56
N PRO A 292 -3.46 -51.73 -0.95
CA PRO A 292 -4.83 -51.91 -1.47
C PRO A 292 -5.46 -50.62 -2.04
#